data_AF-A0A5P8JTM5-F1
#
_entry.id   AF-A0A5P8JTM5-F1
#
_cell.length_a   1.000
_cell.length_b   1.000
_cell.length_c   1.000
_cell.angle_alpha   90.00
_cell.angle_beta   90.00
_cell.angle_gamma   90.00
#
_symmetry.space_group_name_H-M   'P 1'
#
loop_
_entity.id
_entity.type
_entity.pdbx_description
1 polymer ?
#
loop_
_entity_poly.entity_id
_entity_poly.type
_entity_poly.pdbx_seq_one_letter_code
_entity_poly.pdbx_strand_id
1 'polypeptide(L)'
;MVIDNNHLVTRYYDLQAENSAGFAAVNAYINKQLEDLYNDLKTTFSDTVVFQLEDAMAAGEAGGLNLDPAEEEIAVTNYMLKTIDGLGLWIQPEQESDPNTIVAKLNFGNRSRYY
;
A
#
# COMPACT_ATOMS: atom_id res chain seq x y z
N MET A 1 -27.38 8.78 15.85
CA MET A 1 -27.02 8.16 14.57
C MET A 1 -26.10 7.01 14.90
N VAL A 2 -26.44 5.77 14.53
CA VAL A 2 -25.54 4.63 14.76
C VAL A 2 -24.53 4.63 13.63
N ILE A 3 -23.26 4.83 13.95
CA ILE A 3 -22.17 4.72 12.97
C ILE A 3 -22.01 3.23 12.67
N ASP A 4 -22.16 2.86 11.40
CA ASP A 4 -21.91 1.50 10.92
C ASP A 4 -20.68 1.47 10.00
N ASN A 5 -20.26 0.26 9.59
CA ASN A 5 -19.08 0.08 8.76
C ASN A 5 -19.18 0.79 7.40
N ASN A 6 -20.38 0.89 6.83
CA ASN A 6 -20.56 1.55 5.53
C ASN A 6 -20.29 3.05 5.65
N HIS A 7 -20.77 3.70 6.72
CA HIS A 7 -20.47 5.11 6.98
C HIS A 7 -18.97 5.36 7.20
N LEU A 8 -18.26 4.44 7.87
CA LEU A 8 -16.81 4.52 8.04
C LEU A 8 -16.06 4.38 6.71
N VAL A 9 -16.48 3.42 5.88
CA VAL A 9 -15.90 3.19 4.55
C VAL A 9 -16.13 4.38 3.62
N THR A 10 -17.34 4.94 3.58
CA THR A 10 -17.65 6.14 2.80
C THR A 10 -16.76 7.31 3.22
N ARG A 11 -16.67 7.57 4.53
CA ARG A 11 -15.83 8.66 5.04
C ARG A 11 -14.35 8.48 4.70
N TYR A 12 -13.84 7.24 4.71
CA TYR A 12 -12.47 6.96 4.29
C TYR A 12 -12.26 7.30 2.80
N TYR A 13 -13.20 6.92 1.93
CA TYR A 13 -13.10 7.24 0.51
C TYR A 13 -13.25 8.74 0.21
N ASP A 14 -14.08 9.45 0.97
CA ASP A 14 -14.21 10.91 0.84
C ASP A 14 -12.88 11.60 1.19
N LEU A 15 -12.26 11.24 2.32
CA LEU A 15 -10.94 11.76 2.72
C LEU A 15 -9.84 11.41 1.70
N GLN A 16 -9.93 10.21 1.11
CA GLN A 16 -9.00 9.80 0.06
C GLN A 16 -9.19 10.63 -1.21
N ALA A 17 -10.43 10.94 -1.59
CA ALA A 17 -10.74 11.75 -2.77
C ALA A 17 -10.23 13.19 -2.59
N GLU A 18 -10.40 13.77 -1.39
CA GLU A 18 -9.87 15.09 -1.02
C GLU A 18 -8.33 15.15 -1.15
N ASN A 19 -7.63 14.05 -0.85
CA ASN A 19 -6.17 13.93 -0.91
C ASN A 19 -5.67 13.09 -2.11
N SER A 20 -6.46 13.04 -3.18
CA SER A 20 -6.25 12.13 -4.32
C SER A 20 -4.87 12.24 -4.98
N ALA A 21 -4.30 13.44 -5.07
CA ALA A 21 -2.96 13.63 -5.64
C ALA A 21 -1.85 12.99 -4.78
N GLY A 22 -1.96 13.13 -3.45
CA GLY A 22 -1.05 12.49 -2.50
C GLY A 22 -1.13 10.98 -2.59
N PHE A 23 -2.33 10.41 -2.54
CA PHE A 23 -2.52 8.95 -2.67
C PHE A 23 -2.12 8.42 -4.05
N ALA A 24 -2.26 9.20 -5.13
CA ALA A 24 -1.74 8.83 -6.44
C ALA A 24 -0.20 8.74 -6.45
N ALA A 25 0.50 9.62 -5.72
CA ALA A 25 1.95 9.54 -5.55
C ALA A 25 2.37 8.32 -4.72
N VAL A 26 1.64 7.98 -3.64
CA VAL A 26 1.84 6.73 -2.88
C VAL A 26 1.65 5.51 -3.78
N ASN A 27 0.63 5.51 -4.65
CA ASN A 27 0.41 4.42 -5.62
C ASN A 27 1.55 4.31 -6.64
N ALA A 28 2.09 5.44 -7.10
CA ALA A 28 3.24 5.45 -7.99
C ALA A 28 4.49 4.87 -7.31
N TYR A 29 4.70 5.16 -6.03
CA TYR A 29 5.74 4.51 -5.22
C TYR A 29 5.54 2.99 -5.16
N ILE A 30 4.32 2.52 -4.86
CA ILE A 30 4.03 1.06 -4.85
C ILE A 30 4.34 0.42 -6.20
N ASN A 31 3.83 1.01 -7.29
CA ASN A 31 4.03 0.46 -8.63
C ASN A 31 5.51 0.41 -9.02
N LYS A 32 6.31 1.39 -8.61
CA LYS A 32 7.75 1.39 -8.84
C LYS A 32 8.44 0.20 -8.16
N GLN A 33 8.15 -0.06 -6.88
CA GLN A 33 8.75 -1.19 -6.16
C GLN A 33 8.34 -2.54 -6.79
N LEU A 34 7.12 -2.62 -7.31
CA LEU A 34 6.65 -3.81 -8.03
C LEU A 34 7.31 -3.95 -9.40
N GLU A 35 7.52 -2.86 -10.11
CA GLU A 35 8.28 -2.86 -11.37
C GLU A 35 9.72 -3.33 -11.16
N ASP A 36 10.35 -2.92 -10.06
CA ASP A 36 11.67 -3.38 -9.65
C ASP A 36 11.67 -4.91 -9.41
N LEU A 37 10.68 -5.44 -8.67
CA LEU A 37 10.50 -6.90 -8.51
C LEU A 37 10.29 -7.61 -9.87
N TYR A 38 9.46 -7.06 -10.76
CA TYR A 38 9.24 -7.60 -12.11
C TYR A 38 10.53 -7.60 -12.95
N ASN A 39 11.39 -6.60 -12.78
CA ASN A 39 12.67 -6.54 -13.47
C ASN A 39 13.65 -7.58 -12.93
N ASP A 40 13.71 -7.76 -11.62
CA ASP A 40 14.55 -8.78 -10.97
C ASP A 40 14.16 -10.19 -11.39
N LEU A 41 12.86 -10.46 -11.51
CA LEU A 41 12.30 -11.74 -11.97
C LEU A 41 12.76 -12.17 -13.37
N LYS A 42 13.29 -11.25 -14.19
CA LYS A 42 13.83 -11.57 -15.52
C LYS A 42 15.14 -12.36 -15.44
N THR A 43 15.88 -12.25 -14.34
CA THR A 43 17.22 -12.83 -14.19
C THR A 43 17.39 -13.63 -12.90
N THR A 44 16.57 -13.39 -11.88
CA THR A 44 16.70 -13.96 -10.54
C THR A 44 15.34 -14.41 -10.01
N PHE A 45 15.30 -15.53 -9.29
CA PHE A 45 14.09 -15.90 -8.54
C PHE A 45 13.95 -14.99 -7.32
N SER A 46 13.08 -13.98 -7.43
CA SER A 46 12.65 -13.11 -6.33
C SER A 46 11.13 -13.17 -6.22
N ASP A 47 10.61 -13.27 -5.02
CA ASP A 47 9.17 -13.32 -4.77
C ASP A 47 8.70 -12.28 -3.75
N THR A 48 9.62 -11.45 -3.25
CA THR A 48 9.40 -10.56 -2.11
C THR A 48 9.66 -9.12 -2.53
N VAL A 49 8.75 -8.24 -2.14
CA VAL A 49 8.90 -6.78 -2.23
C VAL A 49 8.78 -6.19 -0.83
N VAL A 50 9.66 -5.23 -0.53
CA VAL A 50 9.69 -4.54 0.75
C VAL A 50 9.35 -3.07 0.50
N PHE A 51 8.36 -2.57 1.21
CA PHE A 51 7.98 -1.17 1.19
C PHE A 51 8.38 -0.50 2.50
N GLN A 52 9.00 0.67 2.41
CA GLN A 52 9.32 1.52 3.55
C GLN A 52 8.19 2.54 3.73
N LEU A 53 7.59 2.61 4.92
CA LEU A 53 6.49 3.54 5.17
C LEU A 53 6.96 5.00 5.10
N GLU A 54 8.18 5.31 5.56
CA GLU A 54 8.74 6.67 5.48
C GLU A 54 8.86 7.16 4.03
N ASP A 55 9.33 6.31 3.10
CA ASP A 55 9.41 6.66 1.68
C ASP A 55 8.02 6.86 1.06
N ALA A 56 7.05 6.06 1.48
CA ALA A 56 5.67 6.17 1.01
C ALA A 56 5.01 7.46 1.50
N MET A 57 5.20 7.82 2.78
CA MET A 57 4.74 9.11 3.33
C MET A 57 5.41 10.27 2.61
N ALA A 58 6.74 10.25 2.44
CA ALA A 58 7.46 11.28 1.70
C ALA A 58 6.96 11.42 0.24
N ALA A 59 6.59 10.32 -0.41
CA ALA A 59 5.95 10.36 -1.73
C ALA A 59 4.55 11.01 -1.67
N GLY A 60 3.76 10.68 -0.66
CA GLY A 60 2.46 11.29 -0.38
C GLY A 60 2.56 12.80 -0.17
N GLU A 61 3.44 13.25 0.72
CA GLU A 61 3.72 14.67 0.99
C GLU A 61 4.15 15.42 -0.28
N ALA A 62 5.06 14.84 -1.06
CA ALA A 62 5.48 15.40 -2.34
C ALA A 62 4.34 15.48 -3.37
N GLY A 63 3.34 14.59 -3.25
CA GLY A 63 2.10 14.60 -4.01
C GLY A 63 1.02 15.54 -3.46
N GLY A 64 1.28 16.25 -2.36
CA GLY A 64 0.35 17.19 -1.73
C GLY A 64 -0.56 16.59 -0.66
N LEU A 65 -0.25 15.40 -0.13
CA LEU A 65 -0.86 14.90 1.10
C LEU A 65 -0.44 15.84 2.25
N ASN A 66 -1.40 16.36 2.99
CA ASN A 66 -1.14 17.28 4.09
C ASN A 66 -2.09 16.97 5.24
N LEU A 67 -1.71 15.96 6.03
CA LEU A 67 -2.42 15.49 7.21
C LEU A 67 -1.54 15.69 8.45
N ASP A 68 -2.11 15.58 9.64
CA ASP A 68 -1.30 15.46 10.84
C ASP A 68 -0.43 14.18 10.76
N PRO A 69 0.84 14.18 11.20
CA PRO A 69 1.75 13.06 10.95
C PRO A 69 1.24 11.68 11.42
N ALA A 70 0.54 11.63 12.56
CA ALA A 70 -0.05 10.41 13.06
C ALA A 70 -1.25 9.93 12.22
N GLU A 71 -2.02 10.86 11.65
CA GLU A 71 -3.10 10.52 10.73
C GLU A 71 -2.56 10.08 9.38
N GLU A 72 -1.50 10.73 8.91
CA GLU A 72 -0.82 10.40 7.67
C GLU A 72 -0.28 8.98 7.68
N GLU A 73 0.47 8.60 8.72
CA GLU A 73 1.03 7.26 8.86
C GLU A 73 -0.07 6.19 8.76
N ILE A 74 -1.17 6.39 9.48
CA ILE A 74 -2.33 5.49 9.45
C ILE A 74 -2.97 5.46 8.05
N ALA A 75 -3.14 6.62 7.42
CA ALA A 75 -3.81 6.74 6.14
C ALA A 75 -3.01 6.10 5.01
N VAL A 76 -1.70 6.38 4.96
CA VAL A 76 -0.74 5.81 4.00
C VAL A 76 -0.63 4.31 4.20
N THR A 77 -0.43 3.83 5.43
CA THR A 77 -0.36 2.40 5.74
C THR A 77 -1.62 1.66 5.27
N ASN A 78 -2.80 2.16 5.64
CA ASN A 78 -4.06 1.54 5.24
C ASN A 78 -4.26 1.54 3.71
N TYR A 79 -3.88 2.64 3.05
CA TYR A 79 -3.96 2.73 1.60
C TYR A 79 -3.04 1.71 0.92
N MET A 80 -1.81 1.58 1.41
CA MET A 80 -0.84 0.62 0.90
C MET A 80 -1.31 -0.81 1.10
N LEU A 81 -1.75 -1.19 2.30
CA LEU A 81 -2.26 -2.54 2.59
C LEU A 81 -3.43 -2.91 1.66
N LYS A 82 -4.40 -2.01 1.48
CA LYS A 82 -5.53 -2.24 0.56
C LYS A 82 -5.08 -2.36 -0.90
N THR A 83 -4.14 -1.52 -1.32
CA THR A 83 -3.63 -1.54 -2.71
C THR A 83 -2.87 -2.84 -2.98
N ILE A 84 -1.99 -3.25 -2.08
CA ILE A 84 -1.19 -4.47 -2.17
C ILE A 84 -2.08 -5.72 -2.17
N ASP A 85 -3.07 -5.80 -1.26
CA ASP A 85 -4.05 -6.89 -1.23
C ASP A 85 -4.93 -6.93 -2.50
N GLY A 86 -5.32 -5.74 -3.00
CA GLY A 86 -6.04 -5.59 -4.27
C GLY A 86 -5.26 -6.16 -5.47
N LEU A 87 -3.94 -6.03 -5.47
CA LEU A 87 -3.04 -6.64 -6.46
C LEU A 87 -2.87 -8.16 -6.28
N GLY A 88 -3.41 -8.72 -5.19
CA GLY A 88 -3.40 -10.16 -4.91
C GLY A 88 -2.11 -10.68 -4.29
N LEU A 89 -1.22 -9.79 -3.82
CA LEU A 89 0.01 -10.15 -3.12
C LEU A 89 -0.32 -10.62 -1.70
N TRP A 90 0.49 -11.55 -1.19
CA TRP A 90 0.41 -11.97 0.21
C TRP A 90 1.17 -10.98 1.07
N ILE A 91 0.52 -10.40 2.08
CA ILE A 91 1.16 -9.47 3.01
C ILE A 91 1.68 -10.26 4.20
N GLN A 92 2.96 -10.12 4.52
CA GLN A 92 3.57 -10.74 5.68
C GLN A 92 2.99 -10.12 6.96
N PRO A 93 2.69 -10.92 8.00
CA PRO A 93 2.22 -10.38 9.27
C PRO A 93 3.22 -9.37 9.87
N GLU A 94 2.70 -8.32 10.50
CA GLU A 94 3.51 -7.27 11.12
C GLU A 94 4.47 -7.82 12.19
N GLN A 95 4.06 -8.89 12.91
CA GLN A 95 4.91 -9.51 13.94
C GLN A 95 6.18 -10.16 13.37
N GLU A 96 6.20 -10.41 12.06
CA GLU A 96 7.33 -10.98 11.34
C GLU A 96 8.06 -9.93 10.49
N SER A 97 7.65 -8.67 10.52
CA SER A 97 8.23 -7.59 9.72
C SER A 97 8.93 -6.56 10.62
N ASP A 98 9.93 -5.88 10.08
CA ASP A 98 10.56 -4.78 10.81
C ASP A 98 9.55 -3.64 11.02
N PRO A 99 9.62 -2.90 12.15
CA PRO A 99 8.80 -1.72 12.35
C PRO A 99 8.90 -0.77 11.16
N ASN A 100 7.78 -0.17 10.77
CA ASN A 100 7.67 0.77 9.65
C ASN A 100 7.94 0.18 8.26
N THR A 101 7.88 -1.15 8.12
CA THR A 101 7.99 -1.84 6.83
C THR A 101 6.74 -2.66 6.54
N ILE A 102 6.35 -2.69 5.26
CA ILE A 102 5.38 -3.65 4.75
C ILE A 102 6.14 -4.61 3.85
N VAL A 103 6.12 -5.90 4.18
CA VAL A 103 6.67 -6.95 3.33
C VAL A 103 5.53 -7.65 2.61
N ALA A 104 5.58 -7.70 1.29
CA ALA A 104 4.62 -8.43 0.47
C ALA A 104 5.31 -9.46 -0.43
N LYS A 105 4.62 -10.56 -0.71
CA LYS A 105 5.14 -11.66 -1.54
C LYS A 105 4.19 -12.04 -2.64
N LEU A 106 4.73 -12.59 -3.72
CA LEU A 106 3.95 -13.20 -4.79
C LEU A 106 3.08 -14.32 -4.22
N ASN A 107 1.77 -14.23 -4.43
CA ASN A 107 0.83 -15.22 -3.95
C ASN A 107 0.67 -16.36 -4.96
N PHE A 108 1.59 -17.32 -4.93
CA PHE A 108 1.56 -18.51 -5.80
C PHE A 108 0.35 -19.43 -5.57
N GLY A 109 -0.35 -19.27 -4.45
CA GLY A 109 -1.59 -19.99 -4.12
C GLY A 109 -2.84 -19.37 -4.77
N ASN A 110 -2.77 -18.12 -5.22
CA ASN A 110 -3.87 -17.40 -5.85
C ASN A 110 -4.01 -17.68 -7.36
N ARG A 111 -3.69 -18.92 -7.78
CA ARG A 111 -3.69 -19.32 -9.20
C ARG A 111 -5.02 -19.03 -9.90
N SER A 112 -6.15 -19.02 -9.19
CA SER A 112 -7.46 -18.73 -9.78
C SER A 112 -7.65 -17.29 -10.26
N ARG A 113 -6.77 -16.34 -9.91
CA ARG A 113 -6.81 -14.96 -10.44
C ARG A 113 -5.98 -14.75 -11.70
N TYR A 114 -5.09 -15.70 -12.03
CA TYR A 114 -4.12 -15.57 -13.12
C TYR A 114 -4.38 -16.52 -14.31
N TYR A 115 -5.52 -17.22 -14.32
CA TYR A 115 -6.00 -18.04 -15.43
C TYR A 115 -7.41 -17.63 -15.86
#